data_AF-A0A519XZJ2-F1
#
_entry.id   AF-A0A519XZJ2-F1
#
_cell.length_a   1.000
_cell.length_b   1.000
_cell.length_c   1.000
_cell.angle_alpha   90.00
_cell.angle_beta   90.00
_cell.angle_gamma   90.00
#
_symmetry.space_group_name_H-M   'P 1'
#
loop_
_entity.id
_entity.type
_entity.pdbx_description
1 polymer ?
#
loop_
_entity_poly.entity_id
_entity_poly.type
_entity_poly.pdbx_seq_one_letter_code
_entity_poly.pdbx_strand_id
1 'polypeptide(L)'
;KFIYQLEAQSDFTVVANHQGRYSQTELVTTKGLDRSKTLYVTLKLGVCELATGRQWVLKNILYDFDKSNIRPDAAIILDNVVAVLKQNPSLKIELSSHTDSRGNDAYNKKLSQQRADAAVNYLVANGIAKSRLIAKGYGETKLTNGCGNGANCSDAEHQANRRTEIKVLNF
;
A
#
# COMPACT_ATOMS: atom_id res chain seq x y z
N LYS A 1 11.95 -7.48 -23.10
CA LYS A 1 11.03 -6.33 -23.24
C LYS A 1 9.62 -6.89 -23.32
N PHE A 2 8.74 -6.53 -22.38
CA PHE A 2 7.34 -6.93 -22.44
C PHE A 2 6.54 -5.87 -23.19
N ILE A 3 5.63 -6.28 -24.06
CA ILE A 3 4.75 -5.39 -24.83
C ILE A 3 3.34 -5.97 -24.69
N TYR A 4 2.41 -5.12 -24.26
CA TYR A 4 1.00 -5.48 -24.10
C TYR A 4 0.15 -4.49 -24.90
N GLN A 5 -0.90 -4.98 -25.55
CA GLN A 5 -1.95 -4.12 -26.05
C GLN A 5 -2.94 -3.87 -24.91
N LEU A 6 -3.13 -2.61 -24.56
CA LEU A 6 -4.04 -2.19 -23.51
C LEU A 6 -5.40 -1.84 -24.10
N GLU A 7 -6.47 -2.15 -23.36
CA GLU A 7 -7.80 -1.67 -23.68
C GLU A 7 -7.85 -0.13 -23.61
N ALA A 8 -8.63 0.49 -24.49
CA ALA A 8 -8.80 1.93 -24.52
C ALA A 8 -9.70 2.41 -23.36
N GLN A 9 -9.56 3.69 -22.99
CA GLN A 9 -10.39 4.35 -21.97
C GLN A 9 -10.42 3.63 -20.60
N SER A 10 -9.31 2.97 -20.25
CA SER A 10 -9.22 2.07 -19.10
C SER A 10 -8.05 2.45 -18.18
N ASP A 11 -8.19 2.13 -16.91
CA ASP A 11 -7.14 2.31 -15.89
C ASP A 11 -6.52 0.95 -15.57
N PHE A 12 -5.19 0.91 -15.51
CA PHE A 12 -4.39 -0.28 -15.28
C PHE A 12 -3.48 -0.10 -14.08
N THR A 13 -3.25 -1.20 -13.38
CA THR A 13 -2.20 -1.31 -12.37
C THR A 13 -1.13 -2.26 -12.87
N VAL A 14 0.11 -1.80 -12.89
CA VAL A 14 1.24 -2.56 -13.41
C VAL A 14 2.21 -2.89 -12.28
N VAL A 15 2.52 -4.17 -12.13
CA VAL A 15 3.51 -4.71 -11.21
C VAL A 15 4.33 -5.78 -11.94
N ALA A 16 5.61 -5.89 -11.61
CA ALA A 16 6.46 -6.97 -12.09
C ALA A 16 6.97 -7.79 -10.90
N ASN A 17 7.11 -9.09 -11.12
CA ASN A 17 7.81 -10.00 -10.24
C ASN A 17 8.91 -10.73 -11.00
N HIS A 18 10.05 -10.94 -10.36
CA HIS A 18 11.06 -11.89 -10.82
C HIS A 18 11.75 -12.53 -9.62
N GLN A 19 11.68 -13.85 -9.49
CA GLN A 19 12.36 -14.62 -8.43
C GLN A 19 12.12 -14.06 -7.02
N GLY A 20 10.85 -13.77 -6.69
CA GLY A 20 10.48 -13.24 -5.36
C GLY A 20 10.76 -11.73 -5.16
N ARG A 21 11.36 -11.05 -6.13
CA ARG A 21 11.53 -9.59 -6.11
C ARG A 21 10.34 -8.95 -6.80
N TYR A 22 9.62 -8.09 -6.09
CA TYR A 22 8.51 -7.32 -6.65
C TYR A 22 8.96 -5.91 -7.01
N SER A 23 8.34 -5.35 -8.04
CA SER A 23 8.45 -3.93 -8.35
C SER A 23 7.55 -3.10 -7.46
N GLN A 24 7.70 -1.78 -7.55
CA GLN A 24 6.65 -0.88 -7.16
C GLN A 24 5.40 -1.07 -8.04
N THR A 25 4.25 -0.64 -7.52
CA THR A 25 2.99 -0.55 -8.26
C THR A 25 2.96 0.76 -9.04
N GLU A 26 2.71 0.68 -10.35
CA GLU A 26 2.52 1.85 -11.21
C GLU A 26 1.08 1.90 -11.73
N LEU A 27 0.44 3.07 -11.62
CA LEU A 27 -0.89 3.32 -12.18
C LEU A 27 -0.74 3.92 -13.58
N VAL A 28 -1.48 3.37 -14.53
CA VAL A 28 -1.41 3.75 -15.95
C VAL A 28 -2.83 3.94 -16.46
N THR A 29 -3.10 5.03 -17.17
CA THR A 29 -4.42 5.27 -17.78
C THR A 29 -4.30 5.38 -19.29
N THR A 30 -5.25 4.77 -20.00
CA THR A 30 -5.43 4.94 -21.46
C THR A 30 -6.55 5.92 -21.79
N LYS A 31 -7.18 6.55 -20.79
CA LYS A 31 -8.21 7.58 -20.98
C LYS A 31 -7.62 8.81 -21.67
N GLY A 32 -8.31 9.30 -22.69
CA GLY A 32 -7.85 10.43 -23.50
C GLY A 32 -6.64 10.16 -24.41
N LEU A 33 -6.20 8.89 -24.54
CA LEU A 33 -5.12 8.51 -25.45
C LEU A 33 -5.66 7.81 -26.71
N ASP A 34 -4.92 7.94 -27.81
CA ASP A 34 -5.15 7.21 -29.06
C ASP A 34 -4.08 6.11 -29.28
N ARG A 35 -4.27 5.30 -30.33
CA ARG A 35 -3.38 4.18 -30.65
C ARG A 35 -2.00 4.59 -31.18
N SER A 36 -1.74 5.87 -31.42
CA SER A 36 -0.40 6.36 -31.80
C SER A 36 0.54 6.53 -30.60
N LYS A 37 -0.01 6.56 -29.38
CA LYS A 37 0.76 6.78 -28.16
C LYS A 37 1.27 5.46 -27.58
N THR A 38 2.56 5.41 -27.27
CA THR A 38 3.16 4.33 -26.47
C THR A 38 3.40 4.83 -25.05
N LEU A 39 2.88 4.09 -24.07
CA LEU A 39 3.13 4.35 -22.66
C LEU A 39 4.35 3.55 -22.20
N TYR A 40 5.32 4.24 -21.60
CA TYR A 40 6.50 3.62 -21.03
C TYR A 40 6.39 3.58 -19.51
N VAL A 41 6.45 2.37 -18.95
CA VAL A 41 6.41 2.13 -17.50
C VAL A 41 7.72 1.52 -17.08
N THR A 42 8.41 2.15 -16.13
CA THR A 42 9.67 1.64 -15.58
C THR A 42 9.43 0.94 -14.26
N LEU A 43 9.50 -0.38 -14.24
CA LEU A 43 9.33 -1.19 -13.03
C LEU A 43 10.70 -1.57 -12.48
N LYS A 44 11.00 -1.15 -11.25
CA LYS A 44 12.27 -1.45 -10.58
C LYS A 44 12.08 -2.68 -9.70
N LEU A 45 12.68 -3.80 -10.08
CA LEU A 45 12.59 -5.03 -9.28
C LEU A 45 13.44 -4.94 -8.01
N GLY A 46 12.88 -5.37 -6.88
CA GLY A 46 13.56 -5.35 -5.58
C GLY A 46 13.26 -4.11 -4.73
N VAL A 47 12.19 -3.38 -5.05
CA VAL A 47 11.64 -2.35 -4.15
C VAL A 47 11.00 -3.01 -2.92
N CYS A 48 10.55 -4.25 -3.04
CA CYS A 48 10.20 -5.12 -1.92
C CYS A 48 11.21 -6.27 -1.83
N GLU A 49 12.31 -6.08 -1.08
CA GLU A 49 13.17 -7.19 -0.68
C GLU A 49 12.47 -7.94 0.46
N LEU A 50 12.09 -9.20 0.23
CA LEU A 50 11.47 -10.06 1.22
C LEU A 50 12.53 -10.57 2.21
N ALA A 51 13.07 -9.67 3.02
CA ALA A 51 14.01 -9.99 4.08
C ALA A 51 13.46 -9.51 5.42
N THR A 52 13.61 -10.32 6.47
CA THR A 52 13.14 -10.01 7.81
C THR A 52 13.60 -8.62 8.25
N GLY A 53 12.65 -7.79 8.71
CA GLY A 53 12.90 -6.42 9.12
C GLY A 53 12.78 -5.36 8.02
N ARG A 54 12.74 -5.75 6.74
CA ARG A 54 12.47 -4.81 5.64
C ARG A 54 11.04 -4.27 5.71
N GLN A 55 10.90 -3.00 5.35
CA GLN A 55 9.62 -2.28 5.36
C GLN A 55 9.50 -1.42 4.10
N TRP A 56 8.29 -1.32 3.56
CA TRP A 56 7.98 -0.42 2.45
C TRP A 56 6.56 0.13 2.57
N VAL A 57 6.34 1.28 1.94
CA VAL A 57 5.03 1.94 1.89
C VAL A 57 4.21 1.34 0.74
N LEU A 58 2.97 0.96 1.03
CA LEU A 58 1.96 0.68 0.01
C LEU A 58 1.44 2.01 -0.52
N LYS A 59 2.09 2.50 -1.58
CA LYS A 59 1.65 3.71 -2.29
C LYS A 59 0.21 3.53 -2.74
N ASN A 60 -0.58 4.60 -2.72
CA ASN A 60 -1.95 4.68 -3.24
C ASN A 60 -3.02 3.85 -2.48
N ILE A 61 -2.75 3.33 -1.28
CA ILE A 61 -3.83 2.93 -0.38
C ILE A 61 -4.45 4.21 0.20
N LEU A 62 -5.48 4.70 -0.49
CA LEU A 62 -6.28 5.83 -0.07
C LEU A 62 -7.43 5.33 0.80
N TYR A 63 -7.74 6.11 1.84
CA TYR A 63 -8.94 5.95 2.64
C TYR A 63 -9.75 7.24 2.52
N ASP A 64 -11.08 7.13 2.50
CA ASP A 64 -11.91 8.33 2.66
C ASP A 64 -11.66 8.97 4.03
N PHE A 65 -11.91 10.28 4.13
CA PHE A 65 -11.84 11.00 5.39
C PHE A 65 -12.72 10.31 6.45
N ASP A 66 -12.14 10.06 7.63
CA ASP A 66 -12.78 9.35 8.75
C ASP A 66 -13.35 7.95 8.42
N LYS A 67 -12.82 7.29 7.36
CA LYS A 67 -13.19 5.90 7.07
C LYS A 67 -12.00 4.95 7.10
N SER A 68 -12.34 3.70 7.35
CA SER A 68 -11.46 2.54 7.37
C SER A 68 -11.85 1.48 6.32
N ASN A 69 -12.90 1.71 5.53
CA ASN A 69 -13.29 0.80 4.47
C ASN A 69 -12.23 0.75 3.37
N ILE A 70 -11.98 -0.45 2.83
CA ILE A 70 -11.13 -0.64 1.66
C ILE A 70 -11.88 -0.15 0.44
N ARG A 71 -11.34 0.88 -0.21
CA ARG A 71 -11.85 1.39 -1.49
C ARG A 71 -11.43 0.47 -2.65
N PRO A 72 -12.11 0.51 -3.80
CA PRO A 72 -11.76 -0.32 -4.96
C PRO A 72 -10.31 -0.10 -5.47
N ASP A 73 -9.80 1.13 -5.40
CA ASP A 73 -8.40 1.44 -5.75
C ASP A 73 -7.41 0.82 -4.75
N ALA A 74 -7.71 0.87 -3.45
CA ALA A 74 -6.93 0.20 -2.42
C ALA A 74 -6.99 -1.34 -2.54
N ALA A 75 -8.14 -1.88 -2.95
CA ALA A 75 -8.33 -3.33 -3.15
C ALA A 75 -7.34 -3.90 -4.18
N ILE A 76 -7.15 -3.22 -5.32
CA ILE A 76 -6.19 -3.62 -6.36
C ILE A 76 -4.75 -3.74 -5.80
N ILE A 77 -4.39 -2.85 -4.88
CA ILE A 77 -3.06 -2.83 -4.26
C ILE A 77 -2.93 -3.98 -3.27
N LEU A 78 -3.98 -4.26 -2.49
CA LEU A 78 -4.02 -5.40 -1.59
C LEU A 78 -4.04 -6.73 -2.35
N ASP A 79 -4.63 -6.80 -3.55
CA ASP A 79 -4.59 -8.00 -4.39
C ASP A 79 -3.16 -8.35 -4.81
N ASN A 80 -2.32 -7.34 -5.08
CA ASN A 80 -0.89 -7.57 -5.31
C ASN A 80 -0.20 -8.15 -4.06
N VAL A 81 -0.55 -7.67 -2.87
CA VAL A 81 -0.05 -8.22 -1.61
C VAL A 81 -0.52 -9.67 -1.40
N VAL A 82 -1.77 -9.99 -1.75
CA VAL A 82 -2.30 -11.36 -1.76
C VAL A 82 -1.47 -12.24 -2.68
N ALA A 83 -1.19 -11.79 -3.91
CA ALA A 83 -0.38 -12.54 -4.86
C ALA A 83 1.03 -12.82 -4.30
N VAL A 84 1.65 -11.82 -3.67
CA VAL A 84 2.96 -11.97 -3.00
C VAL A 84 2.90 -13.05 -1.91
N LEU A 85 1.90 -12.98 -1.04
CA LEU A 85 1.76 -13.91 0.09
C LEU A 85 1.39 -15.33 -0.35
N LYS A 86 0.67 -15.49 -1.46
CA LYS A 86 0.37 -16.80 -2.07
C LYS A 86 1.63 -17.43 -2.68
N GLN A 87 2.46 -16.64 -3.35
CA GLN A 87 3.72 -17.11 -3.93
C GLN A 87 4.79 -17.43 -2.88
N ASN A 88 4.68 -16.87 -1.67
CA ASN A 88 5.65 -17.03 -0.59
C ASN A 88 4.95 -17.54 0.69
N PRO A 89 4.65 -18.85 0.83
CA PRO A 89 3.85 -19.36 1.95
C PRO A 89 4.46 -19.18 3.35
N SER A 90 5.79 -19.10 3.46
CA SER A 90 6.51 -18.85 4.72
C SER A 90 6.46 -17.40 5.17
N LEU A 91 6.23 -16.45 4.24
CA LEU A 91 6.26 -15.02 4.50
C LEU A 91 5.20 -14.63 5.53
N LYS A 92 5.66 -13.97 6.60
CA LYS A 92 4.83 -13.32 7.61
C LYS A 92 5.07 -11.81 7.57
N ILE A 93 3.99 -11.04 7.62
CA ILE A 93 4.06 -9.59 7.53
C ILE A 93 3.24 -8.88 8.61
N GLU A 94 3.68 -7.68 8.95
CA GLU A 94 2.89 -6.67 9.65
C GLU A 94 2.37 -5.68 8.62
N LEU A 95 1.06 -5.45 8.59
CA LEU A 95 0.44 -4.31 7.93
C LEU A 95 0.21 -3.24 8.98
N SER A 96 0.80 -2.07 8.75
CA SER A 96 0.65 -0.94 9.65
C SER A 96 0.04 0.27 8.97
N SER A 97 -0.80 1.00 9.71
CA SER A 97 -1.41 2.23 9.22
C SER A 97 -1.04 3.40 10.13
N HIS A 98 -0.95 4.58 9.52
CA HIS A 98 -0.49 5.81 10.13
C HIS A 98 -1.45 6.96 9.81
N THR A 99 -1.56 7.92 10.71
CA THR A 99 -2.32 9.16 10.50
C THR A 99 -1.36 10.34 10.39
N ASP A 100 -1.87 11.47 9.91
CA ASP A 100 -1.20 12.74 10.16
C ASP A 100 -1.45 13.20 11.62
N SER A 101 -0.79 14.29 12.01
CA SER A 101 -0.81 14.88 13.36
C SER A 101 -2.05 15.72 13.66
N ARG A 102 -2.98 15.86 12.72
CA ARG A 102 -4.18 16.68 12.95
C ARG A 102 -5.21 15.83 13.67
N GLY A 103 -5.81 16.40 14.71
CA GLY A 103 -6.85 15.75 15.50
C GLY A 103 -6.32 15.23 16.83
N ASN A 104 -7.12 14.37 17.47
CA ASN A 104 -6.80 13.81 18.79
C ASN A 104 -6.00 12.51 18.66
N ASP A 105 -4.91 12.38 19.42
CA ASP A 105 -3.98 11.25 19.37
C ASP A 105 -4.69 9.89 19.59
N ALA A 106 -5.60 9.81 20.57
CA ALA A 106 -6.30 8.56 20.88
C ALA A 106 -7.28 8.18 19.76
N TYR A 107 -7.92 9.17 19.16
CA TYR A 107 -8.75 8.97 17.96
C TYR A 107 -7.89 8.52 16.77
N ASN A 108 -6.76 9.17 16.51
CA ASN A 108 -5.82 8.83 15.44
C ASN A 108 -5.26 7.40 15.60
N LYS A 109 -4.98 7.00 16.85
CA LYS A 109 -4.57 5.64 17.19
C LYS A 109 -5.66 4.61 16.87
N LYS A 110 -6.91 4.91 17.22
CA LYS A 110 -8.05 4.03 16.92
C LYS A 110 -8.31 3.93 15.41
N LEU A 111 -8.31 5.06 14.70
CA LEU A 111 -8.56 5.12 13.26
C LEU A 111 -7.51 4.32 12.47
N SER A 112 -6.24 4.51 12.78
CA SER A 112 -5.16 3.73 12.15
C SER A 112 -5.27 2.24 12.46
N GLN A 113 -5.67 1.84 13.68
CA GLN A 113 -5.85 0.43 13.99
C GLN A 113 -6.98 -0.19 13.15
N GLN A 114 -8.12 0.49 13.05
CA GLN A 114 -9.24 0.05 12.22
C GLN A 114 -8.84 -0.10 10.75
N ARG A 115 -8.02 0.80 10.21
CA ARG A 115 -7.49 0.72 8.84
C ARG A 115 -6.56 -0.47 8.63
N ALA A 116 -5.67 -0.73 9.59
CA ALA A 116 -4.78 -1.89 9.55
C ALA A 116 -5.58 -3.21 9.65
N ASP A 117 -6.59 -3.25 10.53
CA ASP A 117 -7.49 -4.40 10.67
C ASP A 117 -8.29 -4.65 9.39
N ALA A 118 -8.82 -3.61 8.75
CA ALA A 118 -9.54 -3.72 7.49
C ALA A 118 -8.65 -4.30 6.38
N ALA A 119 -7.40 -3.84 6.27
CA ALA A 119 -6.46 -4.37 5.30
C ALA A 119 -6.12 -5.84 5.57
N VAL A 120 -5.87 -6.23 6.82
CA VAL A 120 -5.63 -7.63 7.19
C VAL A 120 -6.85 -8.49 6.90
N ASN A 121 -8.05 -8.04 7.27
CA ASN A 121 -9.30 -8.76 7.01
C ASN A 121 -9.51 -8.98 5.50
N TYR A 122 -9.17 -8.00 4.67
CA TYR A 122 -9.20 -8.15 3.21
C TYR A 122 -8.26 -9.27 2.73
N LEU A 123 -7.02 -9.32 3.23
CA LEU A 123 -6.08 -10.39 2.87
C LEU A 123 -6.57 -11.77 3.33
N VAL A 124 -7.16 -11.85 4.52
CA VAL A 124 -7.75 -13.10 5.06
C VAL A 124 -8.92 -13.57 4.21
N ALA A 125 -9.83 -12.66 3.84
CA ALA A 125 -10.96 -12.96 2.95
C ALA A 125 -10.51 -13.50 1.58
N ASN A 126 -9.30 -13.11 1.13
CA ASN A 126 -8.68 -13.57 -0.11
C ASN A 126 -7.79 -14.83 0.04
N GLY A 127 -7.88 -15.51 1.19
CA GLY A 127 -7.28 -16.83 1.42
C GLY A 127 -5.91 -16.82 2.09
N ILE A 128 -5.46 -15.70 2.67
CA ILE A 128 -4.22 -15.67 3.46
C ILE A 128 -4.52 -16.07 4.91
N ALA A 129 -3.75 -17.01 5.45
CA ALA A 129 -3.89 -17.42 6.85
C ALA A 129 -3.61 -16.25 7.81
N LYS A 130 -4.54 -15.99 8.75
CA LYS A 130 -4.43 -14.91 9.75
C LYS A 130 -3.14 -15.01 10.59
N SER A 131 -2.64 -16.22 10.84
CA SER A 131 -1.39 -16.46 11.57
C SER A 131 -0.13 -15.90 10.89
N ARG A 132 -0.23 -15.47 9.63
CA ARG A 132 0.85 -14.86 8.85
C ARG A 132 0.79 -13.33 8.88
N LEU A 133 -0.24 -12.75 9.49
CA LEU A 133 -0.57 -11.33 9.39
C LEU A 133 -0.67 -10.70 10.77
N ILE A 134 -0.06 -9.52 10.93
CA ILE A 134 -0.24 -8.67 12.10
C ILE A 134 -0.79 -7.32 11.63
N ALA A 135 -1.86 -6.83 12.25
CA ALA A 135 -2.37 -5.47 12.01
C ALA A 135 -1.90 -4.53 13.13
N LYS A 136 -1.31 -3.38 12.79
CA LYS A 136 -0.96 -2.34 13.77
C LYS A 136 -1.33 -0.93 13.32
N GLY A 137 -2.15 -0.25 14.12
CA GLY A 137 -2.35 1.19 14.02
C GLY A 137 -1.31 1.94 14.84
N TYR A 138 -0.48 2.77 14.21
CA TYR A 138 0.48 3.61 14.94
C TYR A 138 -0.06 5.02 15.22
N GLY A 139 -1.18 5.41 14.64
CA GLY A 139 -1.64 6.81 14.65
C GLY A 139 -0.53 7.72 14.12
N GLU A 140 -0.30 8.81 14.83
CA GLU A 140 0.76 9.78 14.55
C GLU A 140 2.08 9.49 15.28
N THR A 141 2.23 8.35 15.97
CA THR A 141 3.46 8.06 16.75
C THR A 141 4.70 7.75 15.89
N LYS A 142 4.53 7.68 14.56
CA LYS A 142 5.55 7.30 13.58
C LYS A 142 5.46 8.22 12.34
N LEU A 143 5.55 9.52 12.54
CA LEU A 143 5.63 10.51 11.45
C LEU A 143 6.94 10.35 10.67
N THR A 144 6.91 10.64 9.38
CA THR A 144 8.08 10.56 8.48
C THR A 144 8.72 11.91 8.21
N ASN A 145 8.16 12.98 8.74
CA ASN A 145 8.63 14.36 8.61
C ASN A 145 8.42 15.09 9.95
N GLY A 146 8.83 16.36 10.02
CA GLY A 146 8.67 17.20 11.20
C GLY A 146 7.23 17.65 11.48
N CYS A 147 6.23 17.08 10.78
CA CYS A 147 4.85 17.54 10.85
C CYS A 147 4.08 16.98 12.06
N GLY A 148 4.54 17.31 13.26
CA GLY A 148 3.90 16.95 14.54
C GLY A 148 2.79 17.91 14.98
N ASN A 149 2.28 17.70 16.18
CA ASN A 149 1.19 18.50 16.73
C ASN A 149 1.62 19.97 16.88
N GLY A 150 0.82 20.89 16.34
CA GLY A 150 1.11 22.33 16.33
C GLY A 150 2.12 22.79 15.29
N ALA A 151 2.70 21.89 14.48
CA ALA A 151 3.55 22.28 13.36
C ALA A 151 2.71 22.87 12.21
N ASN A 152 3.21 23.93 11.58
CA ASN A 152 2.60 24.48 10.36
C ASN A 152 3.15 23.71 9.15
N CYS A 153 2.36 22.80 8.60
CA CYS A 153 2.75 21.98 7.47
C CYS A 153 1.81 22.15 6.28
N SER A 154 2.33 21.86 5.10
CA SER A 154 1.52 21.70 3.90
C SER A 154 0.64 20.44 3.95
N ASP A 155 -0.43 20.43 3.17
CA ASP A 155 -1.26 19.22 3.01
C ASP A 155 -0.47 18.04 2.41
N ALA A 156 0.57 18.32 1.60
CA ALA A 156 1.46 17.29 1.07
C ALA A 156 2.27 16.59 2.17
N GLU A 157 2.75 17.34 3.17
CA GLU A 157 3.46 16.78 4.32
C GLU A 157 2.53 15.96 5.21
N HIS A 158 1.31 16.41 5.44
CA HIS A 158 0.30 15.61 6.14
C HIS A 158 -0.06 14.35 5.33
N GLN A 159 -0.20 14.45 4.00
CA GLN A 159 -0.50 13.32 3.13
C GLN A 159 0.60 12.26 3.17
N ALA A 160 1.87 12.65 3.29
CA ALA A 160 2.97 11.71 3.45
C ALA A 160 2.85 10.86 4.73
N ASN A 161 2.29 11.42 5.81
CA ASN A 161 2.07 10.68 7.06
C ASN A 161 0.86 9.75 7.00
N ARG A 162 -0.18 10.09 6.22
CA ARG A 162 -1.35 9.23 5.95
C ARG A 162 -0.99 8.08 5.01
N ARG A 163 -0.41 7.02 5.57
CA ARG A 163 0.13 5.90 4.79
C ARG A 163 -0.14 4.54 5.43
N THR A 164 -0.06 3.51 4.62
CA THR A 164 -0.04 2.11 5.04
C THR A 164 1.28 1.49 4.61
N GLU A 165 1.88 0.70 5.50
CA GLU A 165 3.19 0.08 5.31
C GLU A 165 3.07 -1.44 5.47
N ILE A 166 3.97 -2.16 4.80
CA ILE A 166 4.22 -3.56 5.06
C ILE A 166 5.60 -3.68 5.67
N LYS A 167 5.72 -4.49 6.73
CA LYS A 167 6.98 -4.93 7.30
C LYS A 167 7.07 -6.45 7.27
N VAL A 168 8.19 -6.99 6.81
CA VAL A 168 8.47 -8.42 6.84
C VAL A 168 8.86 -8.82 8.26
N LEU A 169 8.11 -9.74 8.84
CA LEU A 169 8.35 -10.27 10.19
C LEU A 169 9.21 -11.53 10.15
N ASN A 170 8.97 -12.37 9.15
CA ASN A 170 9.73 -13.59 8.90
C ASN A 170 9.56 -13.98 7.44
N PHE A 171 10.57 -14.60 6.84
CA PHE A 171 10.56 -15.08 5.46
C PHE A 171 11.25 -16.44 5.37
#